data_AF-A0A6H5KJ07-F1
#
_entry.id   AF-A0A6H5KJ07-F1
#
_cell.length_a   1.000
_cell.length_b   1.000
_cell.length_c   1.000
_cell.angle_alpha   90.00
_cell.angle_beta   90.00
_cell.angle_gamma   90.00
#
_symmetry.space_group_name_H-M   'P 1'
#
loop_
_entity.id
_entity.type
_entity.pdbx_description
1 polymer ?
#
loop_
_entity_poly.entity_id
_entity_poly.type
_entity_poly.pdbx_seq_one_letter_code
_entity_poly.pdbx_strand_id
1 'polypeptide(L)'
;MFADILRSKRTLGWRTCLIVPELESEMNANRENRDLRPAVLSFSVTPPPPVVQKLLYVGDHMFADILRSKRTLGWRTCLIVPELESEMNANRENRDLRVEVNMLRTLQYHLDTRLDDVRLQAMEEGPDSPAAAELPKLEEEQMQLKSLLRGNGLMLHSKFHPDWGQLFKSGYQDSRFATQVATYACIYTSKASNLARVSTQRSFRPVRDVSAHDLILEAADSPNVSCGSALQGQRTPITLFASER
;
A
#
# COMPACT_ATOMS: atom_id res chain seq x y z
N MET A 1 -23.76 -31.55 -11.40
CA MET A 1 -23.58 -30.15 -11.85
C MET A 1 -22.51 -29.37 -11.07
N PHE A 2 -21.60 -30.04 -10.34
CA PHE A 2 -20.42 -29.41 -9.69
C PHE A 2 -19.07 -29.90 -10.26
N ALA A 3 -19.08 -30.97 -11.08
CA ALA A 3 -17.88 -31.57 -11.65
C ALA A 3 -17.31 -30.81 -12.86
N ASP A 4 -18.10 -29.92 -13.50
CA ASP A 4 -17.68 -29.21 -14.72
C ASP A 4 -17.02 -27.85 -14.45
N ILE A 5 -17.13 -27.30 -13.24
CA ILE A 5 -16.46 -26.05 -12.87
C ILE A 5 -14.96 -26.28 -12.58
N LEU A 6 -14.57 -27.51 -12.23
CA LEU A 6 -13.17 -27.85 -11.90
C LEU A 6 -12.29 -28.15 -13.13
N ARG A 7 -12.89 -28.40 -14.31
CA ARG A 7 -12.11 -28.61 -15.55
C ARG A 7 -11.74 -27.31 -16.27
N SER A 8 -12.41 -26.19 -15.98
CA SER A 8 -12.15 -24.90 -16.64
C SER A 8 -10.96 -24.12 -16.02
N LYS A 9 -10.50 -24.46 -14.82
CA LYS A 9 -9.45 -23.71 -14.11
C LYS A 9 -8.02 -24.26 -14.24
N ARG A 10 -7.73 -25.10 -15.25
CA ARG A 10 -6.37 -25.63 -15.51
C ARG A 10 -5.49 -24.77 -16.42
N THR A 11 -5.98 -23.64 -16.93
CA THR A 11 -5.22 -22.78 -17.87
C THR A 11 -4.66 -21.49 -17.27
N LEU A 12 -4.86 -21.21 -15.97
CA LEU A 12 -4.30 -20.02 -15.33
C LEU A 12 -3.60 -20.44 -14.03
N GLY A 13 -2.26 -20.42 -14.07
CA GLY A 13 -1.35 -20.87 -13.01
C GLY A 13 -1.40 -20.03 -11.73
N TRP A 14 -2.45 -20.21 -10.94
CA TRP A 14 -2.54 -19.72 -9.56
C TRP A 14 -2.61 -20.93 -8.64
N ARG A 15 -1.54 -21.16 -7.87
CA ARG A 15 -1.52 -22.15 -6.79
C ARG A 15 -2.31 -21.59 -5.62
N THR A 16 -3.58 -21.96 -5.51
CA THR A 16 -4.34 -21.83 -4.27
C THR A 16 -3.89 -22.94 -3.33
N CYS A 17 -3.13 -22.60 -2.30
CA CYS A 17 -2.88 -23.52 -1.18
C CYS A 17 -4.18 -23.63 -0.37
N LEU A 18 -4.96 -24.68 -0.63
CA LEU A 18 -5.98 -25.16 0.29
C LEU A 18 -5.41 -26.36 1.04
N ILE A 19 -5.58 -26.31 2.35
CA ILE A 19 -5.10 -27.27 3.35
C ILE A 19 -5.90 -28.58 3.23
N VAL A 20 -5.18 -29.66 2.88
CA VAL A 20 -5.25 -31.07 3.30
C VAL A 20 -6.62 -31.72 3.61
N PRO A 21 -6.89 -32.91 3.01
CA PRO A 21 -7.21 -34.09 3.81
C PRO A 21 -6.40 -35.31 3.33
N GLU A 22 -5.26 -35.55 3.96
CA GLU A 22 -4.45 -36.78 3.83
C GLU A 22 -3.99 -37.23 5.23
N LEU A 23 -4.86 -37.03 6.24
CA LEU A 23 -4.58 -37.26 7.66
C LEU A 23 -5.56 -38.26 8.32
N GLU A 24 -6.20 -39.14 7.53
CA GLU A 24 -7.02 -40.23 8.09
C GLU A 24 -6.36 -41.61 7.98
N SER A 25 -5.34 -41.77 7.13
CA SER A 25 -4.62 -43.03 6.96
C SER A 25 -3.54 -43.27 8.03
N GLU A 26 -2.94 -42.22 8.59
CA GLU A 26 -1.84 -42.34 9.57
C GLU A 26 -2.34 -42.42 11.02
N MET A 27 -3.60 -42.06 11.27
CA MET A 27 -4.15 -41.94 12.63
C MET A 27 -4.60 -43.28 13.25
N ASN A 28 -4.69 -44.36 12.44
CA ASN A 28 -5.11 -45.69 12.91
C ASN A 28 -3.95 -46.66 13.21
N ALA A 29 -2.69 -46.29 12.95
CA ALA A 29 -1.53 -47.15 13.18
C ALA A 29 -0.76 -46.83 14.49
N ASN A 30 -1.05 -45.69 15.15
CA ASN A 30 -0.28 -45.19 16.30
C ASN A 30 -1.04 -45.28 17.63
N ARG A 31 -1.76 -46.38 17.88
CA ARG A 31 -2.37 -46.65 19.21
C ARG A 31 -1.48 -47.44 20.16
N GLU A 32 -0.28 -47.83 19.75
CA GLU A 32 0.57 -48.75 20.51
C GLU A 32 2.04 -48.29 20.61
N ASN A 33 2.27 -47.05 21.07
CA ASN A 33 3.51 -46.69 21.77
C ASN A 33 3.41 -45.30 22.40
N ARG A 34 3.08 -45.25 23.70
CA ARG A 34 3.30 -44.06 24.53
C ARG A 34 4.74 -44.13 25.03
N ASP A 35 5.62 -43.32 24.43
CA ASP A 35 6.82 -42.72 25.07
C ASP A 35 7.85 -42.28 24.02
N LEU A 36 7.52 -41.30 23.17
CA LEU A 36 8.55 -40.55 22.43
C LEU A 36 8.12 -39.08 22.30
N ARG A 37 9.01 -38.19 22.77
CA ARG A 37 8.89 -36.72 22.70
C ARG A 37 8.64 -36.28 21.24
N PRO A 38 7.89 -35.20 20.98
CA PRO A 38 7.63 -34.77 19.62
C PRO A 38 8.96 -34.41 18.95
N ALA A 39 9.31 -35.16 17.91
CA ALA A 39 10.42 -34.83 17.04
C ALA A 39 10.06 -33.52 16.33
N VAL A 40 10.61 -32.42 16.84
CA VAL A 40 10.62 -31.14 16.13
C VAL A 40 11.41 -31.40 14.85
N LEU A 41 10.72 -31.55 13.73
CA LEU A 41 11.34 -31.52 12.41
C LEU A 41 11.91 -30.12 12.22
N SER A 42 13.15 -29.93 12.64
CA SER A 42 13.93 -28.75 12.32
C SER A 42 14.23 -28.80 10.84
N PHE A 43 13.38 -28.14 10.05
CA PHE A 43 13.71 -27.78 8.68
C PHE A 43 14.89 -26.80 8.75
N SER A 44 16.11 -27.33 8.72
CA SER A 44 17.30 -26.52 8.42
C SER A 44 17.27 -26.22 6.93
N VAL A 45 16.38 -25.29 6.55
CA VAL A 45 16.56 -24.53 5.31
C VAL A 45 17.83 -23.71 5.55
N THR A 46 18.99 -24.26 5.23
CA THR A 46 20.19 -23.44 5.08
C THR A 46 19.84 -22.43 4.00
N PRO A 47 19.75 -21.13 4.32
CA PRO A 47 19.47 -20.14 3.30
C PRO A 47 20.59 -20.28 2.25
N PRO A 48 20.26 -20.36 0.95
CA PRO A 48 21.29 -20.36 -0.07
C PRO A 48 22.21 -19.15 0.18
N PRO A 49 23.54 -19.29 -0.01
CA PRO A 49 24.46 -18.19 0.23
C PRO A 49 23.95 -16.98 -0.54
N PRO A 50 23.89 -15.78 0.09
CA PRO A 50 23.37 -14.61 -0.59
C PRO A 50 24.24 -14.39 -1.83
N VAL A 51 23.64 -14.55 -3.01
CA VAL A 51 24.30 -14.16 -4.26
C VAL A 51 24.53 -12.66 -4.11
N VAL A 52 25.77 -12.28 -3.80
CA VAL A 52 26.13 -10.90 -3.51
C VAL A 52 25.98 -10.14 -4.83
N GLN A 53 24.83 -9.48 -5.00
CA GLN A 53 24.60 -8.64 -6.17
C GLN A 53 25.47 -7.40 -6.05
N LYS A 54 26.66 -7.45 -6.64
CA LYS A 54 27.68 -6.39 -6.60
C LYS A 54 27.43 -5.27 -7.61
N LEU A 55 26.42 -5.41 -8.48
CA LEU A 55 26.11 -4.44 -9.54
C LEU A 55 24.80 -3.72 -9.24
N LEU A 56 24.85 -2.37 -9.29
CA LEU A 56 23.69 -1.49 -9.31
C LEU A 56 23.54 -0.95 -10.74
N TYR A 57 22.46 -1.30 -11.40
CA TYR A 57 22.11 -0.77 -12.70
C TYR A 57 21.28 0.50 -12.54
N VAL A 58 21.65 1.56 -13.25
CA VAL A 58 20.99 2.87 -13.19
C VAL A 58 20.45 3.19 -14.58
N GLY A 59 19.18 3.58 -14.65
CA GLY A 59 18.53 3.98 -15.91
C GLY A 59 17.35 4.90 -15.64
N ASP A 60 16.85 5.53 -16.69
CA ASP A 60 15.73 6.46 -16.68
C ASP A 60 14.48 5.84 -17.33
N HIS A 61 14.64 4.80 -18.15
CA HIS A 61 13.52 4.16 -18.80
C HIS A 61 13.00 2.93 -18.04
N MET A 62 11.84 3.06 -17.39
CA MET A 62 11.25 1.99 -16.56
C MET A 62 11.19 0.60 -17.25
N PHE A 63 10.75 0.51 -18.51
CA PHE A 63 10.61 -0.77 -19.20
C PHE A 63 11.92 -1.33 -19.77
N ALA A 64 12.64 -0.52 -20.56
CA ALA A 64 13.88 -0.94 -21.22
C ALA A 64 14.99 -1.27 -20.21
N ASP A 65 15.12 -0.43 -19.18
CA ASP A 65 16.26 -0.47 -18.27
C ASP A 65 15.92 -1.31 -17.03
N ILE A 66 14.82 -1.02 -16.36
CA ILE A 66 14.55 -1.56 -15.03
C ILE A 66 13.87 -2.93 -15.10
N LEU A 67 12.75 -3.07 -15.83
CA LEU A 67 11.98 -4.31 -15.85
C LEU A 67 12.80 -5.48 -16.43
N ARG A 68 13.54 -5.25 -17.52
CA ARG A 68 14.37 -6.29 -18.16
C ARG A 68 15.50 -6.74 -17.24
N SER A 69 16.24 -5.79 -16.67
CA SER A 69 17.35 -6.07 -15.76
C SER A 69 16.88 -6.82 -14.51
N LYS A 70 15.71 -6.45 -13.97
CA LYS A 70 15.17 -7.08 -12.77
C LYS A 70 14.64 -8.49 -13.02
N ARG A 71 13.88 -8.70 -14.09
CA ARG A 71 13.23 -10.00 -14.38
C ARG A 71 14.20 -11.03 -14.94
N THR A 72 15.13 -10.62 -15.80
CA THR A 72 16.03 -11.55 -16.50
C THR A 72 17.33 -11.77 -15.74
N LEU A 73 17.91 -10.71 -15.16
CA LEU A 73 19.25 -10.74 -14.56
C LEU A 73 19.21 -10.66 -13.02
N GLY A 74 18.07 -10.31 -12.44
CA GLY A 74 17.89 -10.14 -11.01
C GLY A 74 18.62 -8.93 -10.42
N TRP A 75 19.25 -8.08 -11.22
CA TRP A 75 20.14 -7.01 -10.74
C TRP A 75 19.47 -6.02 -9.78
N ARG A 76 20.28 -5.34 -8.96
CA ARG A 76 19.82 -4.17 -8.21
C ARG A 76 19.66 -3.01 -9.16
N THR A 77 18.58 -2.26 -9.01
CA THR A 77 18.14 -1.24 -9.97
C THR A 77 17.91 0.09 -9.27
N CYS A 78 18.37 1.16 -9.90
CA CYS A 78 18.10 2.56 -9.54
C CYS A 78 17.38 3.24 -10.71
N LEU A 79 16.24 3.85 -10.46
CA LEU A 79 15.49 4.60 -11.47
C LEU A 79 15.70 6.10 -11.31
N ILE A 80 16.06 6.77 -12.39
CA ILE A 80 16.11 8.23 -12.48
C ILE A 80 14.75 8.72 -13.00
N VAL A 81 14.09 9.60 -12.24
CA VAL A 81 12.78 10.17 -12.60
C VAL A 81 12.88 11.69 -12.55
N PRO A 82 13.21 12.37 -13.66
CA PRO A 82 13.41 13.83 -13.70
C PRO A 82 12.20 14.62 -13.16
N GLU A 83 10.98 14.15 -13.47
CA GLU A 83 9.71 14.78 -13.10
C GLU A 83 9.49 14.81 -11.58
N LEU A 84 10.17 13.93 -10.83
CA LEU A 84 10.08 13.85 -9.37
C LEU A 84 10.42 15.18 -8.70
N GLU A 85 11.39 15.93 -9.23
CA GLU A 85 11.80 17.22 -8.66
C GLU A 85 10.68 18.26 -8.73
N SER A 86 10.03 18.36 -9.90
CA SER A 86 8.89 19.25 -10.10
C SER A 86 7.71 18.86 -9.20
N GLU A 87 7.41 17.57 -9.10
CA GLU A 87 6.32 17.11 -8.23
C GLU A 87 6.62 17.38 -6.75
N MET A 88 7.86 17.19 -6.31
CA MET A 88 8.25 17.47 -4.92
C MET A 88 8.19 18.96 -4.60
N ASN A 89 8.58 19.84 -5.53
CA ASN A 89 8.48 21.28 -5.34
C ASN A 89 7.02 21.74 -5.28
N ALA A 90 6.18 21.32 -6.22
CA ALA A 90 4.74 21.59 -6.18
C ALA A 90 4.09 21.07 -4.89
N ASN A 91 4.51 19.90 -4.41
CA ASN A 91 4.05 19.33 -3.14
C ASN A 91 4.47 20.15 -1.91
N ARG A 92 5.65 20.77 -1.93
CA ARG A 92 6.13 21.64 -0.85
C ARG A 92 5.40 22.97 -0.81
N GLU A 93 5.26 23.61 -1.96
CA GLU A 93 4.58 24.90 -2.11
C GLU A 93 3.10 24.81 -1.73
N ASN A 94 2.45 23.67 -2.02
CA ASN A 94 1.02 23.46 -1.76
C ASN A 94 0.77 22.58 -0.52
N ARG A 95 1.68 22.63 0.47
CA ARG A 95 1.59 21.83 1.71
C ARG A 95 0.29 22.10 2.45
N ASP A 96 -0.10 23.36 2.60
CA ASP A 96 -1.26 23.73 3.42
C ASP A 96 -2.57 23.23 2.81
N LEU A 97 -2.72 23.38 1.49
CA LEU A 97 -3.86 22.84 0.75
C LEU A 97 -3.92 21.30 0.83
N ARG A 98 -2.77 20.62 0.80
CA ARG A 98 -2.72 19.15 1.00
C ARG A 98 -3.17 18.75 2.40
N VAL A 99 -2.74 19.49 3.43
CA VAL A 99 -3.13 19.25 4.82
C VAL A 99 -4.64 19.45 4.96
N GLU A 100 -5.19 20.52 4.40
CA GLU A 100 -6.62 20.80 4.39
C GLU A 100 -7.43 19.68 3.70
N VAL A 101 -7.02 19.27 2.50
CA VAL A 101 -7.66 18.14 1.79
C VAL A 101 -7.63 16.85 2.62
N ASN A 102 -6.53 16.56 3.31
CA ASN A 102 -6.43 15.39 4.17
C ASN A 102 -7.29 15.50 5.45
N MET A 103 -7.42 16.69 6.02
CA MET A 103 -8.32 16.95 7.15
C MET A 103 -9.77 16.73 6.72
N LEU A 104 -10.19 17.27 5.58
CA LEU A 104 -11.54 17.08 5.03
C LEU A 104 -11.84 15.60 4.74
N ARG A 105 -10.85 14.82 4.28
CA ARG A 105 -10.99 13.37 4.08
C ARG A 105 -11.17 12.62 5.41
N THR A 106 -10.42 13.01 6.44
CA THR A 106 -10.58 12.45 7.78
C THR A 106 -11.98 12.75 8.32
N LEU A 107 -12.45 13.99 8.15
CA LEU A 107 -13.80 14.39 8.53
C LEU A 107 -14.86 13.57 7.77
N GLN A 108 -14.66 13.36 6.47
CA GLN A 108 -15.56 12.54 5.65
C GLN A 108 -15.64 11.11 6.16
N TYR A 109 -14.51 10.50 6.49
CA TYR A 109 -14.48 9.15 7.06
C TYR A 109 -15.29 9.05 8.37
N HIS A 110 -15.11 10.00 9.28
CA HIS A 110 -15.86 10.01 10.54
C HIS A 110 -17.36 10.25 10.33
N LEU A 111 -17.71 11.14 9.40
CA LEU A 111 -19.10 11.42 9.07
C LEU A 111 -19.76 10.19 8.42
N ASP A 112 -19.09 9.53 7.49
CA ASP A 112 -19.57 8.31 6.83
C ASP A 112 -19.78 7.18 7.86
N THR A 113 -18.84 7.02 8.80
CA THR A 113 -18.97 6.03 9.89
C THR A 113 -20.18 6.32 10.77
N ARG A 114 -20.36 7.58 11.21
CA ARG A 114 -21.52 7.98 12.02
C ARG A 114 -22.83 7.77 11.27
N LEU A 115 -22.85 8.05 9.97
CA LEU A 115 -24.03 7.92 9.14
C LEU A 115 -24.42 6.43 9.01
N ASP A 116 -23.44 5.54 8.88
CA ASP A 116 -23.68 4.10 8.90
C ASP A 116 -24.21 3.61 10.26
N ASP A 117 -23.67 4.10 11.37
CA ASP A 117 -24.17 3.78 12.72
C ASP A 117 -25.65 4.20 12.91
N VAL A 118 -26.00 5.43 12.50
CA VAL A 118 -27.38 5.94 12.61
C VAL A 118 -28.33 5.18 11.68
N ARG A 119 -27.87 4.77 10.49
CA ARG A 119 -28.66 3.91 9.59
C ARG A 119 -28.98 2.57 10.23
N LEU A 120 -28.01 1.95 10.90
CA LEU A 120 -28.22 0.69 11.62
C LEU A 120 -29.24 0.87 12.76
N GLN A 121 -29.11 1.93 13.57
CA GLN A 121 -30.06 2.24 14.65
C GLN A 121 -31.48 2.46 14.13
N ALA A 122 -31.65 3.22 13.04
CA ALA A 122 -32.95 3.45 12.43
C ALA A 122 -33.60 2.17 11.89
N MET A 123 -32.78 1.19 11.43
CA MET A 123 -33.28 -0.12 11.01
C MET A 123 -33.75 -0.98 12.19
N GLU A 124 -33.09 -0.88 13.35
CA GLU A 124 -33.45 -1.64 14.57
C GLU A 124 -34.67 -1.05 15.29
N GLU A 125 -34.72 0.27 15.45
CA GLU A 125 -35.76 0.98 16.20
C GLU A 125 -37.02 1.30 15.36
N GLY A 126 -36.91 1.22 14.03
CA GLY A 126 -38.00 1.52 13.10
C GLY A 126 -38.09 3.00 12.67
N PRO A 127 -39.06 3.32 11.79
CA PRO A 127 -39.13 4.61 11.09
C PRO A 127 -39.47 5.83 11.97
N ASP A 128 -40.04 5.61 13.16
CA ASP A 128 -40.39 6.68 14.11
C ASP A 128 -39.26 6.98 15.12
N SER A 129 -38.09 6.36 14.93
CA SER A 129 -36.93 6.55 15.81
C SER A 129 -36.35 7.97 15.69
N PRO A 130 -35.75 8.51 16.76
CA PRO A 130 -35.02 9.78 16.69
C PRO A 130 -33.84 9.70 15.72
N ALA A 131 -33.24 8.51 15.54
CA ALA A 131 -32.19 8.25 14.56
C ALA A 131 -32.67 8.53 13.12
N ALA A 132 -33.87 8.08 12.75
CA ALA A 132 -34.45 8.34 11.43
C ALA A 132 -34.67 9.85 11.17
N ALA A 133 -34.93 10.65 12.21
CA ALA A 133 -35.08 12.09 12.10
C ALA A 133 -33.73 12.84 11.95
N GLU A 134 -32.62 12.27 12.41
CA GLU A 134 -31.27 12.87 12.28
C GLU A 134 -30.61 12.58 10.93
N LEU A 135 -30.95 11.47 10.27
CA LEU A 135 -30.40 11.08 8.96
C LEU A 135 -30.36 12.19 7.91
N PRO A 136 -31.46 12.92 7.60
CA PRO A 136 -31.44 13.93 6.54
C PRO A 136 -30.45 15.08 6.82
N LYS A 137 -30.23 15.42 8.10
CA LYS A 137 -29.25 16.46 8.49
C LYS A 137 -27.82 16.01 8.21
N LEU A 138 -27.48 14.77 8.58
CA LEU A 138 -26.16 14.19 8.33
C LEU A 138 -25.89 14.00 6.83
N GLU A 139 -26.92 13.65 6.05
CA GLU A 139 -26.81 13.52 4.59
C GLU A 139 -26.56 14.89 3.92
N GLU A 140 -27.16 15.96 4.42
CA GLU A 140 -26.88 17.33 3.95
C GLU A 140 -25.43 17.73 4.27
N GLU A 141 -24.96 17.52 5.50
CA GLU A 141 -23.56 17.75 5.88
C GLU A 141 -22.59 16.96 5.00
N GLN A 142 -22.92 15.70 4.69
CA GLN A 142 -22.11 14.84 3.82
C GLN A 142 -22.03 15.40 2.40
N MET A 143 -23.16 15.89 1.86
CA MET A 143 -23.20 16.51 0.54
C MET A 143 -22.34 17.79 0.51
N GLN A 144 -22.45 18.65 1.52
CA GLN A 144 -21.65 19.87 1.64
C GLN A 144 -20.15 19.52 1.69
N LEU A 145 -19.76 18.55 2.50
CA LEU A 145 -18.37 18.12 2.62
C LEU A 145 -17.81 17.54 1.33
N LYS A 146 -18.59 16.73 0.61
CA LYS A 146 -18.22 16.20 -0.72
C LYS A 146 -18.00 17.32 -1.73
N SER A 147 -18.80 18.39 -1.67
CA SER A 147 -18.63 19.56 -2.55
C SER A 147 -17.31 20.31 -2.27
N LEU A 148 -16.98 20.50 -0.99
CA LEU A 148 -15.72 21.13 -0.56
C LEU A 148 -14.51 20.28 -0.96
N LEU A 149 -14.56 18.97 -0.73
CA LEU A 149 -13.51 18.03 -1.15
C LEU A 149 -13.29 18.05 -2.66
N ARG A 150 -14.36 18.12 -3.45
CA ARG A 150 -14.24 18.23 -4.91
C ARG A 150 -13.57 19.54 -5.32
N GLY A 151 -13.98 20.66 -4.72
CA GLY A 151 -13.38 21.98 -4.97
C GLY A 151 -11.90 22.00 -4.64
N ASN A 152 -11.54 21.64 -3.41
CA ASN A 152 -10.15 21.63 -2.95
C ASN A 152 -9.31 20.58 -3.68
N GLY A 153 -9.90 19.44 -4.04
CA GLY A 153 -9.23 18.40 -4.84
C GLY A 153 -8.86 18.88 -6.25
N LEU A 154 -9.77 19.60 -6.92
CA LEU A 154 -9.48 20.21 -8.23
C LEU A 154 -8.44 21.33 -8.13
N MET A 155 -8.53 22.16 -7.09
CA MET A 155 -7.52 23.18 -6.80
C MET A 155 -6.14 22.55 -6.63
N LEU A 156 -6.03 21.48 -5.85
CA LEU A 156 -4.77 20.76 -5.66
C LEU A 156 -4.29 20.11 -6.96
N HIS A 157 -5.18 19.50 -7.74
CA HIS A 157 -4.83 18.90 -9.04
C HIS A 157 -4.23 19.91 -10.01
N SER A 158 -4.81 21.12 -10.07
CA SER A 158 -4.35 22.20 -10.95
C SER A 158 -2.94 22.72 -10.65
N LYS A 159 -2.38 22.39 -9.47
CA LYS A 159 -1.01 22.75 -9.07
C LYS A 159 0.07 21.87 -9.68
N PHE A 160 -0.32 20.72 -10.23
CA PHE A 160 0.58 19.80 -10.90
C PHE A 160 0.42 19.91 -12.42
N HIS A 161 0.71 18.84 -13.16
CA HIS A 161 0.51 18.85 -14.60
C HIS A 161 -0.96 19.16 -14.94
N PRO A 162 -1.25 20.09 -15.87
CA PRO A 162 -2.61 20.56 -16.15
C PRO A 162 -3.59 19.44 -16.50
N ASP A 163 -3.15 18.48 -17.32
CA ASP A 163 -4.03 17.40 -17.80
C ASP A 163 -3.96 16.10 -16.96
N TRP A 164 -2.82 15.82 -16.33
CA TRP A 164 -2.53 14.50 -15.72
C TRP A 164 -2.45 14.55 -14.20
N GLY A 165 -2.21 15.72 -13.61
CA GLY A 165 -2.01 15.88 -12.16
C GLY A 165 -0.67 15.33 -11.67
N GLN A 166 -0.71 14.61 -10.55
CA GLN A 166 0.47 14.04 -9.88
C GLN A 166 0.94 12.77 -10.59
N LEU A 167 2.27 12.61 -10.74
CA LEU A 167 2.83 11.42 -11.39
C LEU A 167 2.76 10.20 -10.45
N PHE A 168 3.00 10.37 -9.15
CA PHE A 168 2.99 9.24 -8.21
C PHE A 168 1.62 8.93 -7.60
N LYS A 169 0.64 9.82 -7.71
CA LYS A 169 -0.67 9.67 -7.05
C LYS A 169 -1.82 9.86 -8.01
N SER A 170 -2.81 8.96 -7.92
CA SER A 170 -4.11 9.07 -8.59
C SER A 170 -5.20 9.24 -7.52
N GLY A 171 -5.39 10.49 -7.08
CA GLY A 171 -6.34 10.82 -6.02
C GLY A 171 -5.90 10.25 -4.67
N TYR A 172 -6.53 9.15 -4.24
CA TYR A 172 -6.23 8.47 -2.98
C TYR A 172 -5.21 7.33 -3.13
N GLN A 173 -5.15 6.73 -4.31
CA GLN A 173 -4.31 5.57 -4.59
C GLN A 173 -3.00 5.97 -5.27
N ASP A 174 -2.05 5.05 -5.25
CA ASP A 174 -0.85 5.19 -6.06
C ASP A 174 -1.18 5.11 -7.54
N SER A 175 -0.47 5.90 -8.33
CA SER A 175 -0.55 5.76 -9.77
C SER A 175 0.05 4.42 -10.21
N ARG A 176 -0.31 3.97 -11.41
CA ARG A 176 0.30 2.78 -12.00
C ARG A 176 1.82 2.91 -12.12
N PHE A 177 2.31 4.12 -12.41
CA PHE A 177 3.73 4.41 -12.44
C PHE A 177 4.36 4.21 -11.06
N ALA A 178 3.78 4.79 -10.00
CA ALA A 178 4.27 4.61 -8.62
C ALA A 178 4.33 3.13 -8.21
N THR A 179 3.29 2.35 -8.53
CA THR A 179 3.30 0.90 -8.26
C THR A 179 4.43 0.18 -9.01
N GLN A 180 4.72 0.58 -10.25
CA GLN A 180 5.83 0.01 -11.03
C GLN A 180 7.18 0.39 -10.42
N VAL A 181 7.37 1.65 -10.03
CA VAL A 181 8.60 2.10 -9.34
C VAL A 181 8.79 1.31 -8.04
N ALA A 182 7.74 1.18 -7.22
CA ALA A 182 7.76 0.40 -5.98
C ALA A 182 8.09 -1.08 -6.17
N THR A 183 7.63 -1.66 -7.27
CA THR A 183 7.84 -3.09 -7.54
C THR A 183 9.23 -3.38 -8.11
N TYR A 184 9.73 -2.52 -9.01
CA TYR A 184 10.89 -2.85 -9.84
C TYR A 184 12.16 -2.07 -9.50
N ALA A 185 12.05 -0.86 -8.94
CA ALA A 185 13.20 -0.06 -8.56
C ALA A 185 13.55 -0.30 -7.08
N CYS A 186 14.82 -0.60 -6.78
CA CYS A 186 15.27 -0.67 -5.39
C CYS A 186 15.43 0.72 -4.78
N ILE A 187 15.87 1.68 -5.60
CA ILE A 187 16.09 3.08 -5.25
C ILE A 187 15.60 3.92 -6.42
N TYR A 188 15.10 5.13 -6.15
CA TYR A 188 14.80 6.10 -7.20
C TYR A 188 15.19 7.51 -6.76
N THR A 189 15.53 8.36 -7.73
CA THR A 189 15.96 9.74 -7.50
C THR A 189 15.67 10.61 -8.71
N SER A 190 15.67 11.94 -8.54
CA SER A 190 15.43 12.87 -9.65
C SER A 190 16.62 12.99 -10.62
N LYS A 191 17.84 12.99 -10.08
CA LYS A 191 19.09 13.19 -10.84
C LYS A 191 20.14 12.18 -10.40
N ALA A 192 20.94 11.66 -11.34
CA ALA A 192 22.05 10.76 -11.03
C ALA A 192 23.07 11.39 -10.06
N SER A 193 23.26 12.71 -10.13
CA SER A 193 24.14 13.48 -9.24
C SER A 193 23.78 13.35 -7.77
N ASN A 194 22.53 13.00 -7.43
CA ASN A 194 22.12 12.78 -6.04
C ASN A 194 22.79 11.55 -5.42
N LEU A 195 23.18 10.56 -6.23
CA LEU A 195 23.94 9.40 -5.76
C LEU A 195 25.35 9.79 -5.32
N ALA A 196 25.98 10.76 -5.99
CA ALA A 196 27.31 11.26 -5.63
C ALA A 196 27.31 12.03 -4.30
N ARG A 197 26.14 12.51 -3.84
CA ARG A 197 25.98 13.19 -2.55
C ARG A 197 25.86 12.22 -1.37
N VAL A 198 25.83 10.92 -1.64
CA VAL A 198 25.63 9.88 -0.63
C VAL A 198 26.92 9.08 -0.45
N SER A 199 27.24 8.75 0.80
CA SER A 199 28.40 7.90 1.12
C SER A 199 28.28 6.54 0.43
N THR A 200 29.39 6.07 -0.16
CA THR A 200 29.49 4.77 -0.83
C THR A 200 29.26 3.59 0.11
N GLN A 201 29.41 3.79 1.42
CA GLN A 201 29.18 2.78 2.46
C GLN A 201 27.76 2.83 3.05
N ARG A 202 26.88 3.72 2.55
CA ARG A 202 25.53 3.85 3.10
C ARG A 202 24.69 2.61 2.77
N SER A 203 24.10 2.02 3.81
CA SER A 203 23.06 1.01 3.65
C SER A 203 21.70 1.67 3.43
N PHE A 204 21.06 1.35 2.31
CA PHE A 204 19.70 1.77 2.01
C PHE A 204 18.70 0.79 2.63
N ARG A 205 17.86 1.27 3.55
CA ARG A 205 16.80 0.50 4.21
C ARG A 205 15.41 1.02 3.78
N PRO A 206 14.49 0.16 3.32
CA PRO A 206 13.11 0.58 3.06
C PRO A 206 12.38 0.83 4.38
N VAL A 207 11.31 1.60 4.31
CA VAL A 207 10.35 1.70 5.42
C VAL A 207 9.61 0.37 5.53
N ARG A 208 9.15 0.03 6.74
CA ARG A 208 8.32 -1.15 6.96
C ARG A 208 7.05 -1.05 6.13
N ASP A 209 6.76 -2.11 5.36
CA ASP A 209 5.46 -2.26 4.71
C ASP A 209 4.38 -2.37 5.78
N VAL A 210 3.34 -1.55 5.67
CA VAL A 210 2.19 -1.60 6.59
C VAL A 210 0.99 -2.11 5.81
N SER A 211 0.39 -3.19 6.30
CA SER A 211 -0.84 -3.73 5.73
C SER A 211 -2.08 -3.15 6.43
N ALA A 212 -3.27 -3.32 5.85
CA ALA A 212 -4.49 -2.73 6.38
C ALA A 212 -4.80 -3.16 7.83
N HIS A 213 -4.47 -4.39 8.22
CA HIS A 213 -4.68 -4.86 9.59
C HIS A 213 -3.61 -4.35 10.56
N ASP A 214 -2.39 -4.11 10.08
CA ASP A 214 -1.34 -3.47 10.90
C ASP A 214 -1.76 -2.07 11.33
N LEU A 215 -2.45 -1.32 10.44
CA LEU A 215 -2.96 0.02 10.75
C LEU A 215 -3.99 0.03 11.88
N ILE A 216 -4.82 -1.02 11.96
CA ILE A 216 -5.81 -1.16 13.03
C ILE A 216 -5.09 -1.39 14.37
N LEU A 217 -4.03 -2.20 14.38
CA LEU A 217 -3.22 -2.47 15.56
C LEU A 217 -2.47 -1.20 16.01
N GLU A 218 -1.86 -0.48 15.08
CA GLU A 218 -1.16 0.78 15.38
C GLU A 218 -2.10 1.85 15.94
N ALA A 219 -3.33 1.93 15.43
CA ALA A 219 -4.36 2.83 15.97
C ALA A 219 -4.79 2.43 17.38
N ALA A 220 -4.85 1.12 17.69
CA ALA A 220 -5.18 0.62 19.02
C ALA A 220 -4.06 0.85 20.03
N ASP A 221 -2.80 0.71 19.61
CA ASP A 221 -1.61 0.84 20.46
C ASP A 221 -1.22 2.32 20.70
N SER A 222 -1.68 3.27 19.88
CA SER A 222 -1.34 4.69 19.96
C SER A 222 -2.57 5.62 19.86
N PRO A 223 -3.33 5.83 20.95
CA PRO A 223 -4.57 6.63 20.93
C PRO A 223 -4.38 8.13 20.60
N ASN A 224 -3.14 8.62 20.52
CA ASN A 224 -2.81 10.03 20.26
C ASN A 224 -2.25 10.30 18.84
N VAL A 225 -2.14 9.30 17.96
CA VAL A 225 -1.71 9.53 16.58
C VAL A 225 -2.94 9.70 15.70
N SER A 226 -3.17 10.94 15.25
CA SER A 226 -4.27 11.29 14.35
C SER A 226 -4.35 10.32 13.16
N CYS A 227 -5.49 9.66 13.04
CA CYS A 227 -5.82 8.68 11.98
C CYS A 227 -5.59 9.19 10.54
N GLY A 228 -5.45 10.50 10.34
CA GLY A 228 -5.29 11.14 9.03
C GLY A 228 -3.96 10.90 8.29
N SER A 229 -2.90 10.40 8.95
CA SER A 229 -1.63 10.07 8.28
C SER A 229 -1.33 8.58 8.18
N ALA A 230 -2.11 7.73 8.87
CA ALA A 230 -1.84 6.30 8.97
C ALA A 230 -2.37 5.51 7.75
N LEU A 231 -3.35 6.02 7.01
CA LEU A 231 -3.99 5.26 5.93
C LEU A 231 -3.12 5.02 4.67
N GLN A 232 -1.85 5.40 4.69
CA GLN A 232 -0.91 5.16 3.60
C GLN A 232 0.03 4.00 3.92
N GLY A 233 -0.55 2.80 4.07
CA GLY A 233 0.18 1.54 4.01
C GLY A 233 0.78 1.36 2.62
N GLN A 234 2.02 1.81 2.42
CA GLN A 234 2.66 1.77 1.12
C GLN A 234 4.03 1.11 1.16
N ARG A 235 4.22 0.20 0.20
CA ARG A 235 5.52 -0.26 -0.27
C ARG A 235 6.27 0.93 -0.84
N THR A 236 7.05 1.60 -0.01
CA THR A 236 7.85 2.73 -0.45
C THR A 236 9.24 2.24 -0.87
N PRO A 237 9.59 2.30 -2.16
CA PRO A 237 10.99 2.19 -2.54
C PRO A 237 11.75 3.34 -1.90
N ILE A 238 13.06 3.18 -1.73
CA ILE A 238 13.85 4.17 -1.01
C ILE A 238 14.02 5.39 -1.91
N THR A 239 13.38 6.50 -1.54
CA THR A 239 13.57 7.78 -2.19
C THR A 239 14.89 8.37 -1.75
N LEU A 240 15.83 8.53 -2.67
CA LEU A 240 17.02 9.33 -2.43
C LEU A 240 16.72 10.78 -2.80
N PHE A 241 16.40 11.57 -1.79
CA PHE A 241 16.30 13.01 -1.93
C PHE A 241 17.49 13.69 -1.27
N ALA A 242 18.34 14.32 -2.10
CA ALA A 242 19.27 15.32 -1.63
C ALA A 242 18.62 16.67 -1.85
N SER A 243 18.23 17.35 -0.77
CA SER A 243 17.86 18.77 -0.84
C SER A 243 19.04 19.53 -1.43
N GLU A 244 18.76 20.40 -2.40
CA GLU A 244 19.70 21.44 -2.78
C GLU A 244 20.04 22.22 -1.49
N ARG A 245 21.33 22.27 -1.17
CA ARG A 245 21.92 23.28 -0.29
C ARG A 245 22.42 24.39 -1.19
#